data_AF-A0A6V7LJI6-F1
#
_entry.id   AF-A0A6V7LJI6-F1
#
_cell.length_a   1.000
_cell.length_b   1.000
_cell.length_c   1.000
_cell.angle_alpha   90.00
_cell.angle_beta   90.00
_cell.angle_gamma   90.00
#
_symmetry.space_group_name_H-M   'P 1'
#
loop_
_entity.id
_entity.type
_entity.pdbx_description
1 polymer ?
#
loop_
_entity_poly.entity_id
_entity_poly.type
_entity_poly.pdbx_seq_one_letter_code
_entity_poly.pdbx_strand_id
1 'polypeptide(L)' 'MTFDTFTVGRFLSFTNEGCPDGFMTIREEGRPATGGQWCGSAWGYTVYYSETHSINLTLFLARLSEQ' A
#
# COMPACT_ATOMS: atom_id res chain seq x y z
N MET A 1 18.33 -7.20 8.92
CA MET A 1 17.51 -5.99 9.14
C MET A 1 16.07 -6.39 8.86
N THR A 2 15.27 -6.50 9.92
CA THR A 2 13.84 -6.79 9.87
C THR A 2 13.13 -5.49 10.24
N PHE A 3 12.20 -5.04 9.40
CA PHE A 3 11.35 -3.90 9.74
C PHE A 3 10.23 -4.40 10.64
N ASP A 4 10.17 -3.95 11.90
CA ASP A 4 9.08 -4.33 12.81
C ASP A 4 7.78 -3.60 12.45
N THR A 5 7.88 -2.35 11.97
CA THR A 5 6.75 -1.57 11.46
C THR A 5 7.30 -0.44 10.58
N PHE A 6 6.64 -0.15 9.46
CA PHE A 6 6.92 1.04 8.66
C PHE A 6 5.61 1.62 8.13
N THR A 7 5.52 2.94 8.05
CA THR A 7 4.37 3.64 7.48
C THR A 7 4.67 3.97 6.02
N VAL A 8 3.80 3.54 5.12
CA VAL A 8 3.96 3.83 3.69
C VAL A 8 3.36 5.20 3.42
N GLY A 9 4.15 6.27 3.51
CA GLY A 9 3.68 7.64 3.27
C GLY A 9 2.51 8.09 4.17
N ARG A 10 1.89 9.22 3.83
CA ARG A 10 0.70 9.74 4.53
C ARG A 10 -0.55 9.63 3.65
N PHE A 11 -1.69 9.28 4.26
CA PHE A 11 -2.99 9.40 3.60
C PHE A 11 -3.55 10.81 3.73
N LEU A 12 -3.94 11.43 2.61
CA LEU A 12 -4.55 12.76 2.59
C LEU A 12 -6.06 12.73 2.38
N SER A 13 -6.53 12.10 1.30
CA SER A 13 -7.92 12.10 0.90
C SER A 13 -8.22 11.00 -0.12
N PHE A 14 -9.48 10.56 -0.18
CA PHE A 14 -9.93 9.58 -1.17
C PHE A 14 -10.17 10.17 -2.56
N THR A 15 -10.28 11.51 -2.66
CA THR A 15 -10.67 12.21 -3.89
C THR A 15 -9.59 13.14 -4.44
N ASN A 16 -8.63 13.55 -3.60
CA ASN A 16 -7.57 14.47 -4.01
C ASN A 16 -6.24 14.13 -3.33
N GLU A 17 -5.16 14.08 -4.10
CA GLU A 17 -3.78 13.86 -3.61
C GLU A 17 -3.62 12.69 -2.60
N GLY A 18 -4.29 11.55 -2.83
CA GLY A 18 -4.50 10.55 -1.78
C GLY A 18 -3.27 10.03 -1.04
N CYS A 19 -2.25 9.55 -1.76
CA CYS A 19 -1.00 9.03 -1.20
C CYS A 19 0.22 9.71 -1.85
N PRO A 20 0.54 10.96 -1.50
CA PRO A 20 1.52 11.77 -2.22
C PRO A 20 2.97 11.36 -1.90
N ASP A 21 3.21 10.86 -0.68
CA ASP A 21 4.55 10.51 -0.22
C ASP A 21 4.97 9.09 -0.65
N GLY A 22 4.02 8.27 -1.07
CA GLY A 22 4.23 6.87 -1.42
C GLY A 22 3.02 6.01 -1.10
N PHE A 23 2.96 4.85 -1.75
CA PHE A 23 1.85 3.90 -1.61
C PHE A 23 2.29 2.47 -1.87
N MET A 24 1.53 1.53 -1.31
CA MET A 24 1.55 0.12 -1.67
C MET A 24 0.47 -0.14 -2.73
N THR A 25 0.72 -1.06 -3.66
CA THR A 25 -0.30 -1.66 -4.53
C THR A 25 -0.19 -3.18 -4.52
N ILE A 26 -1.30 -3.86 -4.80
CA ILE A 26 -1.39 -5.32 -4.92
C ILE A 26 -1.95 -5.64 -6.29
N ARG A 27 -1.33 -6.60 -6.98
CA ARG A 27 -1.86 -7.17 -8.23
C ARG A 27 -1.84 -8.68 -8.16
N GLU A 28 -2.91 -9.28 -8.66
CA GLU A 28 -3.04 -10.73 -8.76
C GLU A 28 -2.77 -11.19 -10.19
N GLU A 29 -2.08 -12.32 -10.34
CA GLU A 29 -1.75 -12.85 -11.65
C GLU A 29 -3.02 -13.33 -12.38
N GLY A 30 -3.14 -13.00 -13.67
CA GLY A 30 -4.29 -13.42 -14.48
C GLY A 30 -5.60 -12.70 -14.17
N ARG A 31 -5.61 -11.68 -13.30
CA ARG A 31 -6.78 -10.83 -13.01
C ARG A 31 -6.57 -9.40 -13.51
N PRO A 32 -7.66 -8.68 -13.82
CA PRO A 32 -7.57 -7.24 -14.05
C PRO A 32 -6.93 -6.54 -12.85
N ALA A 33 -6.24 -5.42 -13.10
CA ALA A 33 -5.76 -4.59 -12.01
C ALA A 33 -6.95 -4.13 -11.17
N THR A 34 -7.03 -4.60 -9.93
CA THR A 34 -8.05 -4.22 -8.94
C THR A 34 -7.94 -2.75 -8.52
N GLY A 35 -6.81 -2.12 -8.84
CA GLY A 35 -6.51 -0.74 -8.46
C GLY A 35 -6.28 -0.62 -6.95
N GLY A 36 -6.34 0.60 -6.44
CA GLY A 36 -6.14 0.89 -5.03
C GLY A 36 -4.68 1.17 -4.68
N GLN A 37 -4.52 2.14 -3.80
CA GLN A 37 -3.25 2.57 -3.23
C GLN A 37 -3.45 2.62 -1.72
N TRP A 38 -2.52 2.01 -0.98
CA TRP A 38 -2.56 2.01 0.49
C TRP A 38 -1.37 2.80 1.04
N CYS A 39 -1.66 3.75 1.90
CA CYS A 39 -0.67 4.59 2.57
C CYS A 39 -1.19 5.05 3.94
N GLY A 40 -0.31 5.62 4.76
CA GLY A 40 -0.66 6.10 6.10
C GLY A 40 -0.76 4.99 7.15
N SER A 41 -1.35 5.34 8.29
CA SER A 41 -1.44 4.46 9.45
C SER A 41 -2.67 3.56 9.38
N ALA A 42 -2.48 2.26 9.61
CA ALA A 42 -3.58 1.31 9.83
C ALA A 42 -3.91 1.22 11.33
N TRP A 43 -5.20 1.16 11.67
CA TRP A 43 -5.64 0.85 13.03
C TRP A 43 -6.13 -0.60 13.07
N GLY A 44 -5.27 -1.49 13.59
CA GLY A 44 -5.53 -2.92 13.67
C GLY A 44 -5.01 -3.72 12.47
N TYR A 45 -5.48 -4.96 12.32
CA TYR A 45 -5.07 -5.87 11.24
C TYR A 45 -5.81 -5.57 9.95
N THR A 46 -5.08 -5.19 8.90
CA THR A 46 -5.63 -5.13 7.53
C THR A 46 -5.32 -6.46 6.84
N VAL A 47 -6.35 -7.21 6.46
CA VAL A 47 -6.21 -8.52 5.80
C VAL A 47 -6.64 -8.42 4.34
N TYR A 48 -5.78 -8.87 3.43
CA TYR A 48 -6.09 -9.02 2.01
C TYR A 48 -6.21 -10.51 1.68
N TYR A 49 -7.34 -10.92 1.08
CA TYR A 49 -7.57 -12.30 0.63
C TYR A 49 -7.38 -12.37 -0.88
N SER A 50 -6.39 -13.15 -1.32
CA SER A 50 -6.15 -13.38 -2.74
C SER A 50 -7.15 -14.40 -3.30
N GLU A 51 -7.61 -14.17 -4.53
CA GLU A 51 -8.36 -15.16 -5.33
C GLU A 51 -7.44 -15.99 -6.23
N THR A 52 -6.12 -15.80 -6.11
CA THR A 52 -5.10 -16.49 -6.91
C THR A 52 -4.04 -17.11 -6.00
N HIS A 53 -3.07 -17.81 -6.59
CA HIS A 53 -1.98 -18.47 -5.85
C HIS A 53 -0.79 -17.53 -5.59
N SER A 54 -0.76 -16.35 -6.20
CA SER A 54 0.36 -15.42 -6.15
C SER A 54 -0.12 -13.97 -6.18
N ILE A 55 0.52 -13.12 -5.39
CA ILE A 55 0.32 -11.67 -5.47
C ILE A 55 1.66 -10.98 -5.75
N ASN A 56 1.59 -9.90 -6.54
CA ASN A 56 2.66 -8.94 -6.70
C ASN A 56 2.37 -7.72 -5.82
N LEU A 57 3.17 -7.54 -4.79
CA LEU A 57 3.11 -6.38 -3.92
C LEU A 57 4.18 -5.38 -4.38
N THR A 58 3.76 -4.17 -4.71
CA THR A 58 4.67 -3.08 -5.10
C THR A 58 4.63 -1.99 -4.05
N LEU A 59 5.79 -1.64 -3.50
CA LEU A 59 5.97 -0.50 -2.62
C LEU A 59 6.62 0.64 -3.41
N PHE A 60 5.92 1.76 -3.53
CA PHE A 60 6.44 2.98 -4.12
C PHE A 60 6.63 4.05 -3.06
N LEU A 61 7.84 4.59 -2.94
CA LEU A 61 8.18 5.65 -2.00
C LEU A 61 8.70 6.85 -2.78
N ALA A 62 7.94 7.96 -2.74
CA ALA A 62 8.34 9.22 -3.34
C ALA A 62 9.10 10.11 -2.33
N ARG A 63 8.71 10.04 -1.06
CA ARG A 63 9.32 10.76 0.05
C ARG A 63 9.41 9.84 1.26
N LEU A 64 10.59 9.77 1.87
CA LEU A 64 10.77 9.09 3.14
C LEU A 64 10.11 9.94 4.25
N SER A 65 9.26 9.33 5.07
CA SER A 65 8.71 10.02 6.24
C SER A 65 9.83 10.30 7.23
N GLU A 66 9.93 11.53 7.73
CA GLU A 66 10.71 11.79 8.95
C GLU A 66 10.04 11.03 10.09
N GLN A 67 10.85 10.25 10.82
CA GLN A 67 10.41 9.31 11.85
C GLN A 67 9.87 10.02 13.09
#